data_AF-A0A511Z5K1-F1
#
_entry.id   AF-A0A511Z5K1-F1
#
_cell.length_a   1.000
_cell.length_b   1.000
_cell.length_c   1.000
_cell.angle_alpha   90.00
_cell.angle_beta   90.00
_cell.angle_gamma   90.00
#
_symmetry.space_group_name_H-M   'P 1'
#
loop_
_entity.id
_entity.type
_entity.pdbx_description
1 polymer ?
#
loop_
_entity_poly.entity_id
_entity_poly.type
_entity_poly.pdbx_seq_one_letter_code
_entity_poly.pdbx_strand_id
1 'polypeptide(L)'
;MDFVVFAGIGGAIQAVITPVLDMNFPHFRFFHFFYTHAGIILTGLYFVWVKNYRPTFRGVLKTMIAVNALLPIIMAANWLFDGNYMFLRMKPQNGSLLDFLGPYPWYILSLEAVAFIMFSLIWLLLRKRSSRKKIVS
;
A
#
# COMPACT_ATOMS: atom_id res chain seq x y z
N MET A 1 -9.87 10.19 -1.93
CA MET A 1 -8.61 10.34 -2.71
C MET A 1 -7.39 9.92 -1.91
N ASP A 2 -7.24 10.39 -0.66
CA ASP A 2 -6.10 10.00 0.21
C ASP A 2 -5.87 8.47 0.20
N PHE A 3 -6.89 7.67 0.50
CA PHE A 3 -6.78 6.20 0.54
C PHE A 3 -6.30 5.57 -0.77
N VAL A 4 -6.84 6.01 -1.92
CA VAL A 4 -6.45 5.49 -3.25
C VAL A 4 -4.99 5.82 -3.56
N VAL A 5 -4.53 7.03 -3.21
CA VAL A 5 -3.16 7.45 -3.47
C VAL A 5 -2.17 6.79 -2.53
N PHE A 6 -2.49 6.66 -1.24
CA PHE A 6 -1.54 6.11 -0.26
C PHE A 6 -1.64 4.59 -0.15
N ALA A 7 -2.80 4.06 0.28
CA ALA A 7 -3.00 2.62 0.45
C ALA A 7 -3.06 1.90 -0.91
N GLY A 8 -3.73 2.49 -1.91
CA GLY A 8 -3.82 1.91 -3.25
C GLY A 8 -2.44 1.78 -3.92
N ILE A 9 -1.72 2.88 -4.11
CA ILE A 9 -0.38 2.84 -4.71
C ILE A 9 0.59 2.04 -3.84
N GLY A 10 0.63 2.30 -2.52
CA GLY A 10 1.58 1.63 -1.62
C GLY A 10 1.40 0.12 -1.55
N GLY A 11 0.15 -0.34 -1.40
CA GLY A 11 -0.18 -1.76 -1.40
C GLY A 11 0.08 -2.41 -2.76
N ALA A 12 -0.27 -1.75 -3.86
CA ALA A 12 -0.04 -2.30 -5.20
C ALA A 12 1.46 -2.39 -5.55
N ILE A 13 2.29 -1.42 -5.13
CA ILE A 13 3.74 -1.51 -5.29
C ILE A 13 4.29 -2.72 -4.52
N GLN A 14 3.87 -2.94 -3.27
CA GLN A 14 4.29 -4.12 -2.50
C GLN A 14 3.86 -5.42 -3.19
N ALA A 15 2.63 -5.50 -3.67
CA ALA A 15 2.12 -6.67 -4.39
C ALA A 15 2.90 -6.94 -5.68
N VAL A 16 3.36 -5.92 -6.41
CA VAL A 16 4.17 -6.10 -7.62
C VAL A 16 5.62 -6.50 -7.31
N ILE A 17 6.22 -5.95 -6.25
CA ILE A 17 7.62 -6.24 -5.87
C ILE A 17 7.75 -7.62 -5.21
N THR A 18 6.81 -7.99 -4.34
CA THR A 18 6.79 -9.30 -3.67
C THR A 18 5.47 -10.01 -3.99
N PRO A 19 5.30 -10.49 -5.24
CA PRO A 19 4.04 -11.06 -5.67
C PRO A 19 3.81 -12.42 -5.02
N VAL A 20 2.61 -12.61 -4.46
CA VAL A 20 2.14 -13.90 -3.97
C VAL A 20 1.16 -14.43 -5.00
N LEU A 21 1.65 -15.34 -5.85
CA LEU A 21 0.91 -15.87 -6.99
C LEU A 21 0.54 -17.33 -6.74
N ASP A 22 -0.74 -17.66 -6.91
CA ASP A 22 -1.19 -19.05 -6.92
C ASP A 22 -0.79 -19.77 -8.22
N MET A 23 -0.72 -19.02 -9.32
CA MET A 23 -0.43 -19.54 -10.67
C MET A 23 0.66 -18.69 -11.32
N ASN A 24 1.72 -19.36 -11.77
CA ASN A 24 2.87 -18.71 -12.38
C ASN A 24 2.70 -18.51 -13.89
N PHE A 25 3.65 -17.78 -14.50
CA PHE A 25 3.72 -17.64 -15.95
C PHE A 25 3.77 -19.01 -16.64
N PRO A 26 3.04 -19.21 -17.76
CA PRO A 26 2.27 -18.23 -18.54
C PRO A 26 0.75 -18.24 -18.26
N HIS A 27 0.30 -18.59 -17.05
CA HIS A 27 -1.13 -18.70 -16.75
C HIS A 27 -1.85 -17.33 -16.77
N PHE A 28 -3.11 -17.27 -17.20
CA PHE A 28 -3.89 -16.01 -17.24
C PHE A 28 -3.88 -15.23 -15.93
N ARG A 29 -4.00 -15.93 -14.79
CA ARG A 29 -3.97 -15.32 -13.44
C ARG A 29 -2.68 -14.56 -13.15
N PHE A 30 -1.54 -14.98 -13.72
CA PHE A 30 -0.28 -14.25 -13.65
C PHE A 30 -0.42 -12.86 -14.26
N PHE A 31 -0.84 -12.77 -15.53
CA PHE A 31 -0.99 -11.50 -16.22
C PHE A 31 -2.08 -10.62 -15.60
N HIS A 32 -3.21 -11.22 -15.22
CA HIS A 32 -4.30 -10.53 -14.53
C HIS A 32 -3.83 -9.87 -13.23
N PHE A 33 -2.99 -10.56 -12.44
CA PHE A 33 -2.42 -9.99 -11.22
C PHE A 33 -1.62 -8.72 -11.54
N PHE A 34 -0.65 -8.77 -12.45
CA PHE A 34 0.17 -7.59 -12.72
C PHE A 34 -0.61 -6.45 -13.38
N TYR A 35 -1.52 -6.75 -14.31
CA TYR A 35 -2.35 -5.74 -14.96
C TYR A 35 -3.28 -5.02 -13.97
N THR A 36 -3.92 -5.74 -13.06
CA THR A 36 -4.82 -5.14 -12.06
C THR A 36 -4.06 -4.24 -11.08
N HIS A 37 -2.90 -4.68 -10.59
CA HIS A 37 -2.08 -3.86 -9.70
C HIS A 37 -1.48 -2.64 -10.40
N ALA A 38 -1.04 -2.78 -11.66
CA ALA A 38 -0.65 -1.64 -12.48
C ALA A 38 -1.81 -0.64 -12.64
N GLY A 39 -3.03 -1.11 -12.87
CA GLY A 39 -4.24 -0.28 -12.93
C GLY A 39 -4.50 0.52 -11.65
N ILE A 40 -4.30 -0.07 -10.47
CA ILE A 40 -4.43 0.61 -9.18
C ILE A 40 -3.40 1.75 -9.07
N ILE A 41 -2.13 1.47 -9.41
CA ILE A 41 -1.06 2.47 -9.39
C ILE A 41 -1.39 3.62 -10.34
N LEU A 42 -1.75 3.30 -11.58
CA LEU A 42 -2.11 4.27 -12.61
C LEU A 42 -3.31 5.13 -12.19
N THR A 43 -4.31 4.54 -11.54
CA THR A 43 -5.47 5.28 -11.01
C THR A 43 -5.06 6.28 -9.93
N GLY A 44 -4.18 5.88 -9.01
CA GLY A 44 -3.63 6.78 -8.00
C GLY A 44 -2.84 7.94 -8.63
N LEU A 45 -1.99 7.64 -9.61
CA LEU A 45 -1.22 8.65 -10.34
C LEU A 45 -2.10 9.58 -11.18
N TYR A 46 -3.16 9.05 -11.79
CA TYR A 46 -4.16 9.84 -12.52
C TYR A 46 -4.81 10.89 -11.61
N PHE A 47 -5.15 10.55 -10.37
CA PHE A 47 -5.69 11.54 -9.44
C PHE A 47 -4.68 12.66 -9.15
N VAL A 48 -3.41 12.32 -8.95
CA VAL A 48 -2.37 13.31 -8.65
C VAL A 48 -2.11 14.21 -9.85
N TRP A 49 -1.84 13.64 -11.03
CA TRP A 49 -1.35 14.38 -12.19
C TRP A 49 -2.47 15.00 -13.03
N VAL A 50 -3.57 14.28 -13.26
CA VAL A 50 -4.66 14.76 -14.14
C VAL A 50 -5.72 15.49 -13.33
N LYS A 51 -6.18 14.90 -12.21
CA LYS A 51 -7.19 15.54 -11.34
C LYS A 51 -6.60 16.58 -10.39
N ASN A 52 -5.31 16.88 -10.47
CA ASN A 52 -4.61 17.87 -9.65
C ASN A 52 -4.79 17.66 -8.14
N TYR A 53 -5.07 16.43 -7.69
CA TYR A 53 -5.13 16.12 -6.27
C TYR A 53 -3.74 16.26 -5.66
N ARG A 54 -3.64 16.94 -4.52
CA ARG A 54 -2.37 17.23 -3.85
C ARG A 54 -2.25 16.40 -2.58
N PRO A 55 -1.38 15.37 -2.56
CA PRO A 55 -1.15 14.56 -1.37
C PRO A 55 -0.67 15.46 -0.21
N THR A 56 -1.29 15.28 0.96
CA THR A 56 -0.90 15.98 2.18
C THR A 56 -0.48 14.98 3.25
N PHE A 57 0.34 15.42 4.21
CA PHE A 57 0.70 14.57 5.33
C PHE A 57 -0.52 14.21 6.20
N ARG A 58 -1.51 15.12 6.31
CA ARG A 58 -2.80 14.79 6.93
C ARG A 58 -3.51 13.63 6.21
N GLY A 59 -3.37 13.52 4.89
CA GLY A 59 -3.88 12.40 4.11
C GLY A 59 -3.20 11.07 4.43
N VAL A 60 -1.89 11.08 4.74
CA VAL A 60 -1.17 9.90 5.26
C VAL A 60 -1.82 9.43 6.55
N LEU A 61 -2.00 10.33 7.53
CA LEU A 61 -2.62 9.99 8.81
C LEU A 61 -4.06 9.48 8.66
N LYS A 62 -4.87 10.15 7.83
CA LYS A 62 -6.23 9.68 7.51
C LYS A 62 -6.24 8.29 6.91
N THR A 63 -5.28 7.99 6.03
CA THR A 63 -5.18 6.66 5.42
C THR A 63 -4.72 5.62 6.44
N MET A 64 -3.78 5.94 7.32
CA MET A 64 -3.39 5.05 8.42
C MET A 64 -4.57 4.72 9.32
N ILE A 65 -5.37 5.72 9.70
CA ILE A 65 -6.59 5.51 10.50
C ILE A 65 -7.59 4.63 9.73
N ALA A 66 -7.80 4.88 8.43
CA ALA A 66 -8.71 4.08 7.63
C ALA A 66 -8.25 2.61 7.52
N VAL A 67 -6.97 2.36 7.29
CA VAL A 67 -6.40 1.00 7.26
C VAL A 67 -6.56 0.31 8.61
N ASN A 68 -6.25 1.01 9.70
CA ASN A 68 -6.42 0.48 11.06
C ASN A 68 -7.88 0.20 11.42
N ALA A 69 -8.81 1.04 10.96
CA ALA A 69 -10.25 0.80 11.14
C ALA A 69 -10.74 -0.44 10.36
N LEU A 70 -10.09 -0.76 9.24
CA LEU A 70 -10.37 -1.98 8.47
C LEU A 70 -9.74 -3.23 9.11
N LEU A 71 -8.65 -3.11 9.87
CA LEU A 71 -7.98 -4.26 10.50
C LEU A 71 -8.93 -5.18 11.28
N PRO A 72 -9.75 -4.71 12.25
CA PRO A 72 -10.62 -5.62 13.00
C PRO A 72 -11.64 -6.35 12.10
N ILE A 73 -12.13 -5.67 11.06
CA ILE A 73 -13.08 -6.26 10.10
C ILE A 73 -12.38 -7.37 9.30
N ILE A 74 -11.17 -7.12 8.82
CA ILE A 74 -10.39 -8.08 8.03
C ILE A 74 -9.90 -9.24 8.91
N MET A 75 -9.51 -8.99 10.16
CA MET A 75 -9.17 -10.04 11.12
C MET A 75 -10.36 -10.95 11.40
N ALA A 76 -11.56 -10.40 11.59
CA ALA A 76 -12.77 -11.17 11.76
C ALA A 76 -13.10 -12.01 10.51
N ALA A 77 -12.98 -11.42 9.31
CA ALA A 77 -13.18 -12.14 8.05
C ALA A 77 -12.15 -13.27 7.87
N ASN A 78 -10.87 -13.01 8.17
CA ASN A 78 -9.81 -14.02 8.12
C ASN A 78 -10.10 -15.19 9.05
N TRP A 79 -10.63 -14.93 10.25
CA TRP A 79 -11.02 -15.97 11.19
C TRP A 79 -12.25 -16.76 10.71
N LEU A 80 -13.27 -16.07 10.20
CA LEU A 80 -14.53 -16.68 9.76
C LEU A 80 -14.39 -17.53 8.49
N PHE A 81 -13.55 -17.11 7.55
CA PHE A 81 -13.41 -17.74 6.24
C PHE A 81 -12.09 -18.50 6.07
N ASP A 82 -11.36 -18.73 7.15
CA ASP A 82 -10.00 -19.28 7.16
C ASP A 82 -9.04 -18.57 6.18
N GLY A 83 -9.26 -17.27 5.95
CA GLY A 83 -8.49 -16.45 5.02
C GLY A 83 -7.19 -15.90 5.61
N ASN A 84 -6.39 -15.24 4.76
CA ASN A 84 -5.16 -14.55 5.18
C ASN A 84 -4.98 -13.21 4.44
N TYR A 85 -6.05 -12.42 4.35
CA TYR A 85 -6.03 -11.07 3.78
C TYR A 85 -5.11 -10.15 4.58
N MET A 86 -4.40 -9.27 3.86
CA MET A 86 -3.37 -8.38 4.38
C MET A 86 -2.26 -9.08 5.18
N PHE A 87 -2.14 -10.41 5.07
CA PHE A 87 -1.19 -11.23 5.82
C PHE A 87 -1.31 -11.00 7.33
N LEU A 88 -2.54 -10.97 7.87
CA LEU A 88 -2.76 -10.74 9.31
C LEU A 88 -2.76 -12.03 10.14
N ARG A 89 -2.81 -13.22 9.54
CA ARG A 89 -2.73 -14.50 10.28
C ARG A 89 -1.37 -15.15 10.14
N MET A 90 -0.79 -15.12 8.95
CA MET A 90 0.52 -15.71 8.68
C MET A 90 1.26 -14.98 7.55
N LYS A 91 2.59 -15.04 7.58
CA LYS A 91 3.43 -14.50 6.52
C LYS A 91 3.33 -15.38 5.26
N PRO A 92 3.50 -14.81 4.06
CA PRO A 92 3.60 -15.60 2.83
C PRO A 92 4.87 -16.46 2.85
N GLN A 93 4.79 -17.68 2.30
CA GLN A 93 5.90 -18.64 2.33
C GLN A 93 7.03 -18.33 1.32
N ASN A 94 6.74 -17.55 0.27
CA ASN A 94 7.62 -17.38 -0.89
C ASN A 94 8.61 -16.22 -0.78
N GLY A 95 9.13 -15.94 0.42
CA GLY A 95 10.08 -14.85 0.64
C GLY A 95 9.42 -13.46 0.53
N SER A 96 9.47 -12.66 1.59
CA SER A 96 8.93 -11.31 1.55
C SER A 96 9.62 -10.40 2.55
N LEU A 97 9.40 -9.08 2.44
CA LEU A 97 9.83 -8.14 3.48
C LEU A 97 9.31 -8.56 4.86
N LEU A 98 8.14 -9.22 4.92
CA LEU A 98 7.54 -9.67 6.18
C LEU A 98 8.45 -10.63 6.96
N ASP A 99 9.34 -11.38 6.30
CA ASP A 99 10.20 -12.35 6.97
C ASP A 99 11.14 -11.69 7.98
N PHE A 100 11.52 -10.43 7.72
CA PHE A 100 12.40 -9.63 8.58
C PHE A 100 11.67 -8.87 9.69
N LEU A 101 10.34 -8.96 9.77
CA LEU A 101 9.51 -8.13 10.65
C LEU A 101 9.20 -8.77 12.02
N GLY A 102 9.87 -9.86 12.40
CA GLY A 102 9.69 -10.53 13.69
C GLY A 102 8.54 -11.56 13.73
N PRO A 103 8.28 -12.23 14.86
CA PRO A 103 7.28 -13.30 14.95
C PRO A 103 5.84 -12.76 15.02
N TYR A 104 4.87 -13.62 14.72
CA TYR A 104 3.46 -13.33 14.99
C TYR A 104 3.21 -13.21 16.50
N PRO A 105 2.34 -12.27 16.98
CA PRO A 105 1.62 -11.24 16.23
C PRO A 105 2.38 -9.92 16.06
N TRP A 106 3.60 -9.82 16.60
CA TRP A 106 4.36 -8.55 16.67
C TRP A 106 4.67 -7.93 15.31
N TYR A 107 4.84 -8.74 14.26
CA TYR A 107 5.07 -8.19 12.92
C TYR A 107 3.90 -7.35 12.38
N ILE A 108 2.69 -7.46 12.95
CA ILE A 108 1.56 -6.60 12.57
C ILE A 108 1.86 -5.14 12.93
N LEU A 109 2.48 -4.89 14.10
CA LEU A 109 2.94 -3.53 14.45
C LEU A 109 4.06 -3.07 13.53
N SER A 110 4.96 -3.99 13.14
CA SER A 110 5.99 -3.68 12.16
C SER A 110 5.41 -3.37 10.78
N LEU A 111 4.31 -4.01 10.38
CA LEU A 111 3.57 -3.70 9.17
C LEU A 111 2.94 -2.31 9.20
N GLU A 112 2.43 -1.86 10.34
CA GLU A 112 1.97 -0.48 10.50
C GLU A 112 3.11 0.52 10.30
N ALA A 113 4.29 0.24 10.84
CA ALA A 113 5.47 1.08 10.64
C ALA A 113 5.89 1.11 9.16
N VAL A 114 5.92 -0.05 8.49
CA VAL A 114 6.21 -0.15 7.05
C VAL A 114 5.18 0.63 6.23
N ALA A 115 3.88 0.50 6.53
CA ALA A 115 2.81 1.23 5.86
C ALA A 115 2.98 2.74 6.04
N PHE A 116 3.26 3.19 7.27
CA PHE A 116 3.49 4.60 7.56
C PHE A 116 4.70 5.17 6.81
N ILE A 117 5.81 4.44 6.79
CA ILE A 117 7.01 4.81 6.02
C ILE A 117 6.68 4.89 4.53
N MET A 118 6.02 3.87 3.97
CA MET A 118 5.66 3.82 2.57
C MET A 118 4.73 4.98 2.17
N PHE A 119 3.70 5.25 2.96
CA PHE A 119 2.78 6.36 2.69
C PHE A 119 3.47 7.72 2.81
N SER A 120 4.40 7.85 3.76
CA SER A 120 5.23 9.06 3.91
C SER A 120 6.16 9.27 2.73
N LEU A 121 6.75 8.20 2.17
CA LEU A 121 7.56 8.24 0.95
C LEU A 121 6.72 8.64 -0.26
N ILE A 122 5.54 8.05 -0.44
CA ILE A 122 4.60 8.43 -1.51
C ILE A 122 4.23 9.90 -1.39
N TRP A 123 3.92 10.38 -0.17
CA TRP A 123 3.67 11.80 0.07
C TRP A 123 4.88 12.66 -0.29
N LEU A 124 6.09 12.27 0.12
CA LEU A 124 7.32 13.02 -0.15
C LEU A 124 7.61 13.13 -1.65
N LEU A 125 7.37 12.06 -2.41
CA LEU A 125 7.60 12.00 -3.86
C LEU A 125 6.55 12.79 -4.64
N LEU A 126 5.28 12.71 -4.23
CA LEU A 126 4.17 13.30 -4.98
C LEU A 126 3.73 14.68 -4.46
N ARG A 127 4.31 15.17 -3.35
CA ARG A 127 4.02 16.54 -2.87
C ARG A 127 4.58 17.56 -3.86
N LYS A 128 3.77 18.58 -4.16
CA LYS A 128 4.23 19.74 -4.93
C LYS A 128 5.23 20.53 -4.09
N ARG A 129 6.49 20.63 -4.54
CA ARG A 129 7.46 21.55 -3.91
C ARG A 129 7.01 22.98 -4.21
N SER A 130 6.71 23.75 -3.17
CA SER A 130 6.54 25.20 -3.32
C SER A 130 7.91 25.75 -3.73
N SER A 131 8.04 26.21 -4.98
CA SER A 131 9.22 26.96 -5.38
C SER A 131 9.21 28.26 -4.58
N ARG A 132 10.08 28.38 -3.58
CA ARG A 132 10.42 29.70 -3.02
C ARG A 132 10.93 30.53 -4.18
N LYS A 133 10.13 31.49 -4.66
CA LYS A 133 10.66 32.54 -5.53
C LYS A 133 11.81 33.19 -4.75
N LYS A 134 13.05 33.05 -5.23
CA LYS A 134 14.13 33.95 -4.81
C LYS A 134 13.68 35.35 -5.23
N ILE A 135 13.22 36.13 -4.27
CA ILE A 135 13.12 37.58 -4.44
C ILE A 135 14.57 38.06 -4.43
N VAL A 136 15.13 38.27 -5.62
CA VAL A 136 16.37 39.03 -5.76
C VAL A 136 15.92 40.49 -5.79
N SER A 137 16.17 41.19 -4.69
CA SER A 137 16.08 42.66 -4.57
C SER A 137 17.37 43.30 -5.06
#